data_AF-A0A9P6AQC0-F1
#
_entry.id   AF-A0A9P6AQC0-F1
#
_cell.length_a   1.000
_cell.length_b   1.000
_cell.length_c   1.000
_cell.angle_alpha   90.00
_cell.angle_beta   90.00
_cell.angle_gamma   90.00
#
_symmetry.space_group_name_H-M   'P 1'
#
loop_
_entity.id
_entity.type
_entity.pdbx_description
1 polymer ?
#
loop_
_entity_poly.entity_id
_entity_poly.type
_entity_poly.pdbx_seq_one_letter_code
_entity_poly.pdbx_strand_id
1 'polypeptide(L)'
;MPWTKPTRPKAYREFKELWPVFGHNTVRKDLGPEVRSSLDSIGVLWTTTGVIRFIKVRAGEAIGPATIWIGVTPETLSIKVTHTTVHSCMGRIEKLGMGDVRVESQESNFTRSAGASFKPGSDPT
;
A
#
# COMPACT_ATOMS: atom_id res chain seq x y z
N MET A 1 27.88 -15.72 17.12
CA MET A 1 27.72 -16.78 16.10
C MET A 1 27.56 -16.11 14.75
N PRO A 2 28.44 -16.38 13.76
CA PRO A 2 28.27 -15.85 12.41
C PRO A 2 27.12 -16.58 11.69
N TRP A 3 26.42 -15.87 10.80
CA TRP A 3 25.29 -16.43 10.04
C TRP A 3 25.78 -17.34 8.91
N THR A 4 25.18 -18.53 8.76
CA THR A 4 25.51 -19.51 7.72
C THR A 4 24.42 -19.51 6.64
N LYS A 5 24.83 -19.36 5.37
CA LYS A 5 23.93 -19.34 4.21
C LYS A 5 23.25 -20.71 4.00
N PRO A 6 21.92 -20.78 3.85
CA PRO A 6 21.25 -22.06 3.59
C PRO A 6 21.54 -22.60 2.19
N THR A 7 21.89 -23.88 2.11
CA THR A 7 22.38 -24.52 0.86
C THR A 7 21.33 -25.37 0.14
N ARG A 8 20.22 -25.75 0.79
CA ARG A 8 19.22 -26.64 0.19
C ARG A 8 18.25 -25.86 -0.73
N PRO A 9 17.79 -26.43 -1.85
CA PRO A 9 16.76 -25.81 -2.71
C PRO A 9 15.47 -25.46 -1.97
N LYS A 10 15.08 -26.27 -0.98
CA LYS A 10 13.94 -26.03 -0.07
C LYS A 10 14.23 -25.02 1.05
N ALA A 11 15.47 -24.58 1.21
CA ALA A 11 15.86 -23.63 2.27
C ALA A 11 15.68 -22.17 1.85
N TYR A 12 15.54 -21.90 0.55
CA TYR A 12 15.00 -20.64 0.07
C TYR A 12 13.48 -20.75 0.14
N ARG A 13 12.85 -20.06 1.12
CA ARG A 13 11.40 -19.85 1.13
C ARG A 13 10.97 -19.34 -0.25
N GLU A 14 9.81 -19.77 -0.76
CA GLU A 14 9.22 -19.20 -1.97
C GLU A 14 9.25 -17.66 -1.86
N PHE A 15 9.94 -17.00 -2.80
CA PHE A 15 10.02 -15.55 -2.81
C PHE A 15 8.63 -14.98 -3.01
N LYS A 16 8.27 -14.04 -2.15
CA LYS A 16 7.02 -13.29 -2.22
C LYS A 16 7.38 -11.86 -2.58
N GLU A 17 6.66 -11.30 -3.55
CA GLU A 17 6.80 -9.90 -3.93
C GLU A 17 5.48 -9.17 -3.75
N LEU A 18 5.59 -7.88 -3.47
CA LEU A 18 4.47 -6.94 -3.45
C LEU A 18 4.21 -6.48 -4.87
N TRP A 19 3.03 -6.79 -5.40
CA TRP A 19 2.61 -6.35 -6.72
C TRP A 19 1.42 -5.41 -6.61
N PRO A 20 1.40 -4.31 -7.39
CA PRO A 20 0.22 -3.46 -7.47
C PRO A 20 -0.91 -4.26 -8.13
N VAL A 21 -2.12 -4.15 -7.58
CA VAL A 21 -3.30 -4.77 -8.18
C VAL A 21 -3.84 -3.84 -9.27
N PHE A 22 -3.45 -4.09 -10.52
CA PHE A 22 -3.99 -3.37 -11.69
C PHE A 22 -5.24 -4.08 -12.23
N GLY A 23 -6.22 -3.32 -12.74
CA GLY A 23 -7.41 -3.86 -13.42
C GLY A 23 -8.71 -3.88 -12.60
N HIS A 24 -8.65 -3.72 -11.27
CA HIS A 24 -9.84 -3.49 -10.46
C HIS A 24 -10.16 -1.98 -10.39
N ASN A 25 -10.86 -1.47 -11.40
CA ASN A 25 -11.25 -0.05 -11.49
C ASN A 25 -11.98 0.45 -10.23
N THR A 26 -12.78 -0.43 -9.63
CA THR A 26 -13.59 -0.23 -8.42
C THR A 26 -12.72 0.13 -7.21
N VAL A 27 -11.55 -0.50 -7.07
CA VAL A 27 -10.65 -0.25 -5.94
C VAL A 27 -10.01 1.14 -6.03
N ARG A 28 -9.65 1.58 -7.24
CA ARG A 28 -9.02 2.89 -7.43
C ARG A 28 -10.03 4.03 -7.41
N LYS A 29 -11.22 3.83 -7.98
CA LYS A 29 -12.24 4.87 -8.14
C LYS A 29 -13.14 5.02 -6.93
N ASP A 30 -13.55 3.90 -6.34
CA ASP A 30 -14.58 3.93 -5.30
C ASP A 30 -13.93 3.76 -3.93
N LEU A 31 -13.03 2.79 -3.79
CA LEU A 31 -12.43 2.48 -2.49
C LEU A 31 -11.36 3.48 -2.05
N GLY A 32 -10.56 4.01 -2.99
CA GLY A 32 -9.52 5.01 -2.70
C GLY A 32 -10.07 6.27 -2.01
N PRO A 33 -11.06 6.97 -2.59
CA PRO A 33 -11.69 8.14 -1.96
C PRO A 33 -12.38 7.83 -0.63
N GLU A 34 -13.06 6.68 -0.52
CA GLU A 34 -13.74 6.27 0.72
C GLU A 34 -12.77 6.03 1.88
N VAL A 35 -11.62 5.40 1.61
CA VAL A 35 -10.55 5.22 2.60
C VAL A 35 -10.01 6.58 3.04
N ARG A 36 -9.73 7.49 2.11
CA ARG A 36 -9.23 8.84 2.43
C ARG A 36 -10.23 9.65 3.25
N SER A 37 -11.50 9.65 2.85
CA SER A 37 -12.58 10.28 3.61
C SER A 37 -12.69 9.70 5.03
N SER A 38 -12.51 8.40 5.18
CA SER A 38 -12.50 7.76 6.50
C SER A 38 -11.35 8.26 7.36
N LEU A 39 -10.13 8.33 6.79
CA LEU A 39 -8.93 8.84 7.47
C LEU A 39 -9.09 10.31 7.89
N ASP A 40 -9.59 11.14 6.98
CA ASP A 40 -9.83 12.57 7.22
C ASP A 40 -10.86 12.77 8.34
N SER A 41 -11.94 11.97 8.34
CA SER A 41 -13.02 12.08 9.34
C SER A 41 -12.58 11.76 10.77
N ILE A 42 -11.52 10.96 10.95
CA ILE A 42 -10.96 10.60 12.26
C ILE A 42 -9.66 11.38 12.58
N GLY A 43 -9.30 12.36 11.75
CA GLY A 43 -8.14 13.23 11.96
C GLY A 43 -6.79 12.52 11.79
N VAL A 44 -6.72 11.45 10.99
CA VAL A 44 -5.46 10.73 10.76
C VAL A 44 -4.65 11.39 9.66
N LEU A 45 -3.41 11.74 9.97
CA LEU A 45 -2.47 12.28 9.00
C LEU A 45 -1.91 11.15 8.12
N TRP A 46 -2.38 11.06 6.88
CA TRP A 46 -1.97 10.04 5.92
C TRP A 46 -1.09 10.61 4.80
N THR A 47 -0.19 9.79 4.27
CA THR A 47 0.77 10.17 3.23
C THR A 47 0.52 9.45 1.91
N THR A 48 0.15 8.17 1.97
CA THR A 48 -0.08 7.35 0.77
C THR A 48 -1.23 6.36 0.98
N THR A 49 -1.92 6.01 -0.11
CA THR A 49 -2.89 4.93 -0.14
C THR A 49 -2.66 4.11 -1.40
N GLY A 50 -2.54 2.80 -1.31
CA GLY A 50 -2.34 1.92 -2.46
C GLY A 50 -2.99 0.57 -2.25
N VAL A 51 -3.22 -0.17 -3.35
CA VAL A 51 -3.66 -1.56 -3.26
C VAL A 51 -2.63 -2.48 -3.86
N ILE A 52 -2.19 -3.40 -3.02
CA ILE A 52 -1.11 -4.33 -3.27
C ILE A 52 -1.61 -5.75 -3.04
N ARG A 53 -0.93 -6.72 -3.64
CA ARG A 53 -1.15 -8.14 -3.37
C ARG A 53 0.19 -8.85 -3.37
N PHE A 54 0.34 -9.80 -2.46
CA PHE A 54 1.52 -10.65 -2.48
C PHE A 54 1.38 -11.68 -3.61
N ILE A 55 2.44 -11.88 -4.37
CA ILE A 55 2.51 -12.97 -5.36
C ILE A 55 3.68 -13.89 -5.08
N LYS A 56 3.55 -15.16 -5.44
CA LYS A 56 4.68 -16.09 -5.51
C LYS A 56 5.46 -15.79 -6.78
N VAL A 57 6.68 -15.29 -6.67
CA VAL A 57 7.49 -14.82 -7.81
C VAL A 57 7.65 -15.90 -8.89
N ARG A 58 7.81 -17.16 -8.49
CA ARG A 58 8.01 -18.27 -9.43
C ARG A 58 6.73 -18.78 -10.11
N ALA A 59 5.60 -18.67 -9.44
CA ALA A 59 4.33 -19.22 -9.93
C ALA A 59 3.44 -18.14 -10.56
N GLY A 60 3.70 -16.85 -10.31
CA GLY A 60 2.81 -15.76 -10.68
C GLY A 60 1.48 -15.77 -9.91
N GLU A 61 1.35 -16.65 -8.91
CA GLU A 61 0.11 -16.87 -8.16
C GLU A 61 -0.05 -15.87 -7.04
N ALA A 62 -1.25 -15.30 -6.94
CA ALA A 62 -1.70 -14.49 -5.83
C ALA A 62 -1.65 -15.27 -4.50
N ILE A 63 -1.17 -14.62 -3.45
CA ILE A 63 -1.11 -15.14 -2.10
C ILE A 63 -2.11 -14.37 -1.24
N GLY A 64 -3.30 -14.94 -1.11
CA GLY A 64 -4.36 -14.39 -0.26
C GLY A 64 -5.01 -13.12 -0.83
N PRO A 65 -5.77 -12.40 0.02
CA PRO A 65 -6.56 -11.24 -0.38
C PRO A 65 -5.68 -10.09 -0.88
N ALA A 66 -6.30 -9.16 -1.62
CA ALA A 66 -5.66 -7.87 -1.86
C ALA A 66 -5.52 -7.11 -0.53
N THR A 67 -4.51 -6.27 -0.40
CA THR A 67 -4.27 -5.45 0.80
C THR A 67 -4.28 -3.98 0.42
N ILE A 68 -5.15 -3.21 1.07
CA ILE A 68 -5.09 -1.75 1.05
C ILE A 68 -4.01 -1.34 2.03
N TRP A 69 -2.98 -0.71 1.49
CA TRP A 69 -1.92 -0.12 2.26
C TRP A 69 -2.20 1.36 2.48
N ILE A 70 -2.23 1.76 3.75
CA ILE A 70 -2.34 3.15 4.19
C ILE A 70 -1.00 3.56 4.79
N GLY A 71 -0.30 4.45 4.10
CA GLY A 71 0.83 5.16 4.66
C GLY A 71 0.34 6.27 5.58
N VAL A 72 0.77 6.26 6.84
CA VAL A 72 0.53 7.35 7.78
C VAL A 72 1.80 8.15 8.01
N THR A 73 1.65 9.37 8.48
CA THR A 73 2.81 10.19 8.88
C THR A 73 3.51 9.50 10.06
N PRO A 74 4.85 9.39 10.06
CA PRO A 74 5.59 8.80 11.18
C PRO A 74 5.24 9.46 12.52
N GLU A 75 5.32 8.70 13.61
CA GLU A 75 5.03 9.14 14.98
C GLU A 75 3.56 9.49 15.26
N THR A 76 2.71 9.45 14.23
CA THR A 76 1.25 9.64 14.40
C THR A 76 0.50 8.31 14.57
N LEU A 77 1.18 7.18 14.34
CA LEU A 77 0.60 5.86 14.42
C LEU A 77 0.54 5.38 15.87
N SER A 78 -0.63 5.50 16.52
CA SER A 78 -0.91 4.81 17.78
C SER A 78 -1.75 3.56 17.55
N ILE A 79 -1.64 2.55 18.42
CA ILE A 79 -2.44 1.32 18.34
C ILE A 79 -3.94 1.64 18.24
N LYS A 80 -4.42 2.63 19.02
CA LYS A 80 -5.82 3.06 18.99
C LYS A 80 -6.21 3.67 17.66
N VAL A 81 -5.36 4.54 17.12
CA VAL A 81 -5.56 5.17 15.81
C VAL A 81 -5.58 4.11 14.71
N THR A 82 -4.60 3.20 14.68
CA THR A 82 -4.55 2.07 13.74
C THR A 82 -5.81 1.22 13.79
N HIS A 83 -6.25 0.83 14.98
CA HIS A 83 -7.43 -0.02 15.14
C HIS A 83 -8.69 0.68 14.63
N THR A 84 -8.91 1.95 14.99
CA THR A 84 -10.04 2.75 14.53
C THR A 84 -10.00 2.97 13.01
N THR A 85 -8.83 3.25 12.44
CA THR A 85 -8.62 3.40 11.00
C THR A 85 -8.99 2.13 10.25
N VAL A 86 -8.44 0.98 10.66
CA VAL A 86 -8.68 -0.31 10.02
C VAL A 86 -10.16 -0.67 10.09
N HIS A 87 -10.78 -0.51 11.26
CA HIS A 87 -12.19 -0.83 11.46
C HIS A 87 -13.12 0.08 10.65
N SER A 88 -12.86 1.38 10.61
CA SER A 88 -13.64 2.34 9.82
C SER A 88 -13.56 2.02 8.32
N CYS A 89 -12.37 1.73 7.82
CA CYS A 89 -12.17 1.35 6.42
C CYS A 89 -12.87 0.02 6.10
N MET A 90 -12.77 -0.98 7.00
CA MET A 90 -13.40 -2.28 6.79
C MET A 90 -14.92 -2.18 6.67
N GLY A 91 -15.57 -1.40 7.54
CA GLY A 91 -17.02 -1.19 7.46
C GLY A 91 -17.48 -0.50 6.17
N ARG A 92 -16.62 0.28 5.50
CA ARG A 92 -16.91 0.83 4.16
C ARG A 92 -16.65 -0.18 3.04
N ILE A 93 -15.59 -0.98 3.15
CA ILE A 93 -15.25 -2.06 2.20
C ILE A 93 -16.34 -3.11 2.14
N GLU A 94 -16.87 -3.52 3.29
CA GLU A 94 -17.98 -4.48 3.39
C GLU A 94 -19.23 -3.98 2.67
N LYS A 95 -19.55 -2.69 2.78
CA LYS A 95 -20.69 -2.06 2.08
C LYS A 95 -20.54 -2.07 0.56
N LEU A 96 -19.32 -2.12 0.05
CA LEU A 96 -19.02 -2.22 -1.38
C LEU A 96 -19.05 -3.67 -1.90
N GLY A 97 -19.34 -4.65 -1.04
CA GLY A 97 -19.37 -6.07 -1.41
C GLY A 97 -17.97 -6.67 -1.66
N MET A 98 -16.92 -6.00 -1.20
CA MET A 98 -15.53 -6.40 -1.42
C MET A 98 -14.99 -7.26 -0.26
N GLY A 99 -15.36 -8.53 -0.22
CA GLY A 99 -15.02 -9.42 0.90
C GLY A 99 -13.56 -9.93 0.94
N ASP A 100 -12.79 -9.79 -0.15
CA ASP A 100 -11.43 -10.35 -0.27
C ASP A 100 -10.32 -9.27 -0.18
N VAL A 101 -10.45 -8.38 0.81
CA VAL A 101 -9.52 -7.26 1.01
C VAL A 101 -9.09 -7.14 2.48
N ARG A 102 -7.79 -6.96 2.71
CA ARG A 102 -7.19 -6.60 4.00
C ARG A 102 -6.86 -5.12 4.03
N VAL A 103 -6.81 -4.53 5.21
CA VAL A 103 -6.37 -3.14 5.41
C VAL A 103 -5.19 -3.16 6.37
N GLU A 104 -4.08 -2.55 5.95
CA GLU A 104 -2.87 -2.42 6.76
C GLU A 104 -2.39 -0.97 6.76
N SER A 105 -1.98 -0.49 7.94
CA SER A 105 -1.42 0.84 8.14
C SER A 105 0.05 0.75 8.53
N GLN A 106 0.88 1.58 7.92
CA GLN A 106 2.30 1.68 8.25
C GLN A 106 2.76 3.14 8.20
N GLU A 107 3.72 3.50 9.04
CA GLU A 107 4.41 4.77 8.90
C GLU A 107 5.11 4.87 7.54
N SER A 108 4.95 6.03 6.89
CA SER A 108 5.38 6.25 5.52
C SER A 108 5.68 7.73 5.30
N ASN A 109 6.84 8.01 4.70
CA ASN A 109 7.19 9.32 4.20
C ASN A 109 6.98 9.37 2.69
N PHE A 110 6.22 10.36 2.22
CA PHE A 110 6.03 10.59 0.79
C PHE A 110 6.87 11.77 0.32
N THR A 111 7.79 11.53 -0.62
CA THR A 111 8.58 12.58 -1.26
C THR A 111 8.17 12.70 -2.72
N ARG A 112 7.58 13.84 -3.10
CA ARG A 112 7.30 14.14 -4.50
C ARG A 112 8.59 14.59 -5.18
N SER A 113 9.13 13.78 -6.09
CA SER A 113 10.16 14.26 -7.01
C SER A 113 9.53 15.22 -8.01
N ALA A 114 9.89 16.51 -7.96
CA ALA A 114 9.68 17.40 -9.08
C ALA A 114 10.67 16.98 -10.18
N GLY A 115 10.17 16.55 -11.35
CA GLY A 115 11.03 16.34 -12.50
C GLY A 115 11.81 17.63 -12.83
N ALA A 116 12.99 17.51 -13.44
CA ALA A 116 13.76 18.68 -13.88
C ALA A 116 12.85 19.61 -14.69
N SER A 117 12.79 20.89 -14.31
CA SER A 117 12.10 21.90 -15.10
C SER A 117 12.83 22.03 -16.43
N PHE A 118 12.18 21.63 -17.52
CA PHE A 118 12.65 21.87 -18.88
C PHE A 118 12.83 23.38 -19.04
N LYS A 119 14.09 23.84 -19.13
CA LYS A 119 14.39 25.21 -19.56
C LYS A 119 14.47 25.18 -21.09
N PRO A 120 13.59 25.88 -21.82
CA PRO A 120 13.78 26.06 -23.24
C PRO A 120 15.15 26.72 -23.47
N GLY A 121 15.94 26.18 -24.38
CA GLY A 121 17.25 26.71 -24.74
C GLY A 121 17.12 28.16 -25.19
N SER A 122 17.99 29.03 -24.67
CA SER A 122 18.18 30.35 -25.28
C SER A 122 18.95 30.15 -26.58
N ASP A 123 18.38 30.60 -27.69
CA ASP A 123 19.08 30.64 -28.97
C ASP A 123 20.32 31.56 -28.85
N PRO A 124 21.47 31.17 -29.43
CA PRO A 124 22.63 32.04 -29.47
C PRO A 124 22.39 33.18 -30.47
N THR A 125 22.61 34.41 -30.00
CA THR A 125 22.54 35.65 -30.78
C THR A 125 23.69 35.77 -31.77
#